data_AF-A0A7W6LS03-F1
#
_entry.id   AF-A0A7W6LS03-F1
#
_cell.length_a   1.000
_cell.length_b   1.000
_cell.length_c   1.000
_cell.angle_alpha   90.00
_cell.angle_beta   90.00
_cell.angle_gamma   90.00
#
_symmetry.space_group_name_H-M   'P 1'
#
loop_
_entity.id
_entity.type
_entity.pdbx_description
1 polymer ?
#
loop_
_entity_poly.entity_id
_entity_poly.type
_entity_poly.pdbx_seq_one_letter_code
_entity_poly.pdbx_strand_id
1 'polypeptide(L)'
;MSSFFDMILAVVLARLPRPTEDWQVGDLAICIGTEHFAGDPADPKPEDMLRVKHVCTVGLFLHFDGKPDNKHWIAANFRKVKPDREPAADEEWVEQLQRFRRKEVA
;
A
#
# COMPACT_ATOMS: atom_id res chain seq x y z
N MET A 1 32.89 7.45 -16.22
CA MET A 1 32.90 8.67 -15.39
C MET A 1 31.65 8.65 -14.53
N SER A 2 31.70 8.04 -13.34
CA SER A 2 30.59 8.13 -12.37
C SER A 2 30.57 9.55 -11.83
N SER A 3 29.44 10.22 -12.01
CA SER A 3 29.27 11.61 -11.64
C SER A 3 29.15 11.72 -10.14
N PHE A 4 29.67 12.80 -9.54
CA PHE A 4 29.49 13.12 -8.13
C PHE A 4 28.00 13.07 -7.69
N PHE A 5 27.09 13.35 -8.63
CA PHE A 5 25.66 13.18 -8.47
C PHE A 5 25.22 11.74 -8.20
N ASP A 6 25.82 10.74 -8.87
CA ASP A 6 25.52 9.32 -8.63
C ASP A 6 25.92 8.93 -7.20
N MET A 7 27.02 9.51 -6.70
CA MET A 7 27.52 9.25 -5.35
C MET A 7 26.62 9.89 -4.29
N ILE A 8 26.19 11.14 -4.50
CA ILE A 8 25.21 11.81 -3.62
C ILE A 8 23.89 11.04 -3.61
N LEU A 9 23.39 10.67 -4.79
CA LEU A 9 22.15 9.91 -4.92
C LEU A 9 22.26 8.56 -4.20
N ALA A 10 23.38 7.84 -4.35
CA ALA A 10 23.62 6.58 -3.63
C ALA A 10 23.65 6.77 -2.11
N VAL A 11 24.28 7.83 -1.61
CA VAL A 11 24.33 8.14 -0.16
C VAL A 11 22.95 8.51 0.39
N VAL A 12 22.16 9.28 -0.37
CA VAL A 12 20.78 9.63 0.01
C VAL A 12 19.89 8.39 0.02
N LEU A 13 19.95 7.56 -1.03
CA LEU A 13 19.20 6.31 -1.12
C LEU A 13 19.59 5.32 -0.01
N ALA A 14 20.87 5.24 0.36
CA ALA A 14 21.34 4.38 1.44
C ALA A 14 20.86 4.80 2.84
N ARG A 15 20.45 6.06 3.01
CA ARG A 15 19.91 6.59 4.28
C ARG A 15 18.40 6.46 4.40
N LEU A 16 17.70 6.12 3.31
CA LEU A 16 16.28 5.88 3.38
C LEU A 16 16.00 4.52 4.02
N PRO A 17 14.94 4.40 4.85
CA PRO A 17 14.55 3.13 5.43
C PRO A 17 14.32 2.12 4.29
N ARG A 18 15.03 0.99 4.34
CA ARG A 18 14.82 -0.06 3.34
C ARG A 18 13.39 -0.58 3.48
N PRO A 19 12.63 -0.71 2.38
CA PRO A 19 11.34 -1.36 2.43
C PRO A 19 11.54 -2.77 2.98
N THR A 20 10.91 -3.06 4.10
CA THR A 20 10.91 -4.39 4.73
C THR A 20 10.01 -5.37 4.00
N GLU A 21 9.16 -4.87 3.10
CA GLU A 21 8.14 -5.62 2.38
C GLU A 21 8.44 -5.71 0.87
N ASP A 22 8.22 -6.89 0.29
CA ASP A 22 8.27 -7.10 -1.16
C ASP A 22 6.95 -6.62 -1.79
N TRP A 23 6.93 -5.34 -2.14
CA TRP A 23 5.79 -4.69 -2.78
C TRP A 23 5.65 -5.11 -4.23
N GLN A 24 4.42 -5.42 -4.63
CA GLN A 24 4.04 -5.86 -5.96
C GLN A 24 2.85 -5.03 -6.48
N VAL A 25 2.75 -4.93 -7.80
CA VAL A 25 1.57 -4.31 -8.42
C VAL A 25 0.31 -5.08 -8.02
N GLY A 26 -0.72 -4.33 -7.62
CA GLY A 26 -2.00 -4.86 -7.19
C GLY A 26 -2.12 -5.11 -5.68
N ASP A 27 -1.02 -5.02 -4.92
CA ASP A 27 -1.04 -5.10 -3.45
C ASP A 27 -1.91 -3.99 -2.85
N LEU A 28 -2.50 -4.29 -1.70
CA LEU A 28 -3.21 -3.30 -0.89
C LEU A 28 -2.27 -2.73 0.18
N ALA A 29 -2.28 -1.42 0.30
CA ALA A 29 -1.47 -0.66 1.24
C ALA A 29 -2.39 0.21 2.09
N ILE A 30 -2.15 0.23 3.40
CA ILE A 30 -2.75 1.22 4.31
C ILE A 30 -1.69 2.24 4.65
N CYS A 31 -2.01 3.51 4.46
CA CYS A 31 -1.17 4.62 4.89
C CYS A 31 -1.13 4.66 6.43
N ILE A 32 0.05 4.58 7.02
CA ILE A 32 0.26 4.61 8.49
C ILE A 32 0.90 5.92 8.96
N GLY A 33 1.35 6.76 8.04
CA GLY A 33 1.98 8.04 8.35
C GLY A 33 2.15 8.91 7.12
N THR A 34 2.41 10.20 7.34
CA THR A 34 2.60 11.20 6.27
C THR A 34 3.98 11.87 6.36
N GLU A 35 4.93 11.21 7.02
CA GLU A 35 6.30 11.73 7.12
C GLU A 35 6.92 11.87 5.74
N HIS A 36 7.65 12.96 5.49
CA HIS A 36 8.27 13.25 4.19
C HIS A 36 7.29 13.46 3.02
N PHE A 37 5.98 13.57 3.27
CA PHE A 37 5.04 14.04 2.25
C PHE A 37 5.19 15.55 2.03
N ALA A 38 4.90 16.01 0.82
CA ALA A 38 5.03 17.42 0.46
C ALA A 38 3.84 18.28 0.95
N GLY A 39 2.84 17.66 1.59
CA GLY A 39 1.65 18.35 2.09
C GLY A 39 0.66 18.71 0.98
N ASP A 40 0.66 17.95 -0.11
CA ASP A 40 -0.23 18.17 -1.24
C ASP A 40 -1.63 17.59 -0.96
N PRO A 41 -2.71 18.24 -1.43
CA PRO A 41 -4.05 17.68 -1.34
C PRO A 41 -4.20 16.25 -1.90
N ALA A 42 -3.37 15.86 -2.86
CA ALA A 42 -3.34 14.53 -3.44
C ALA A 42 -2.65 13.48 -2.55
N ASP A 43 -1.93 13.89 -1.51
CA ASP A 43 -1.19 12.95 -0.66
C ASP A 43 -2.14 12.03 0.12
N PRO A 44 -1.80 10.74 0.28
CA PRO A 44 -2.54 9.81 1.13
C PRO A 44 -2.64 10.32 2.57
N LYS A 45 -3.81 10.14 3.17
CA LYS A 45 -4.02 10.42 4.59
C LYS A 45 -3.77 9.16 5.41
N PRO A 46 -3.46 9.28 6.72
CA PRO A 46 -3.43 8.11 7.58
C PRO A 46 -4.74 7.32 7.46
N GLU A 47 -4.63 6.00 7.46
CA GLU A 47 -5.71 5.02 7.29
C GLU A 47 -6.29 4.91 5.87
N ASP A 48 -5.85 5.72 4.90
CA ASP A 48 -6.23 5.52 3.49
C ASP A 48 -5.76 4.15 3.01
N MET A 49 -6.71 3.35 2.51
CA MET A 49 -6.42 2.08 1.85
C MET A 49 -6.32 2.29 0.35
N LEU A 50 -5.15 1.99 -0.21
CA LEU A 50 -4.80 2.24 -1.60
C LEU A 50 -4.28 0.97 -2.26
N ARG A 51 -4.49 0.88 -3.57
CA ARG A 51 -3.96 -0.22 -4.37
C ARG A 51 -2.69 0.21 -5.09
N VAL A 52 -1.63 -0.57 -4.96
CA VAL A 52 -0.34 -0.31 -5.62
C VAL A 52 -0.50 -0.47 -7.12
N LYS A 53 -0.26 0.61 -7.87
CA LYS A 53 -0.28 0.64 -9.33
C LYS A 53 1.10 0.34 -9.92
N HIS A 54 2.15 0.86 -9.29
CA HIS A 54 3.53 0.71 -9.75
C HIS A 54 4.51 0.81 -8.58
N VAL A 55 5.62 0.08 -8.67
CA VAL A 55 6.66 0.01 -7.66
C VAL A 55 7.96 0.54 -8.26
N CYS A 56 8.53 1.58 -7.65
CA CYS A 56 9.74 2.24 -8.12
C CYS A 56 10.93 1.97 -7.19
N THR A 57 12.14 2.08 -7.75
CA THR A 57 13.40 2.10 -6.99
C THR A 57 13.49 0.93 -5.99
N VAL A 58 13.27 -0.30 -6.49
CA VAL A 58 13.38 -1.54 -5.72
C VAL A 58 12.45 -1.56 -4.48
N GLY A 59 11.20 -1.12 -4.65
CA GLY A 59 10.22 -1.15 -3.56
C GLY A 59 10.23 0.07 -2.64
N LEU A 60 11.13 1.03 -2.86
CA LEU A 60 11.28 2.18 -1.98
C LEU A 60 10.15 3.20 -2.14
N PHE A 61 9.60 3.30 -3.35
CA PHE A 61 8.51 4.23 -3.65
C PHE A 61 7.35 3.52 -4.33
N LEU A 62 6.14 3.93 -3.95
CA LEU A 62 4.89 3.36 -4.43
C LEU A 62 4.08 4.41 -5.19
N HIS A 63 3.45 3.97 -6.28
CA HIS A 63 2.39 4.70 -6.96
C HIS A 63 1.07 3.98 -6.70
N PHE A 64 -0.03 4.73 -6.59
CA PHE A 64 -1.33 4.17 -6.25
C PHE A 64 -2.38 4.47 -7.32
N ASP A 65 -3.35 3.58 -7.44
CA ASP A 65 -4.54 3.80 -8.26
C ASP A 65 -5.34 5.01 -7.74
N GLY A 66 -5.89 5.80 -8.67
CA GLY A 66 -6.66 7.01 -8.33
C GLY A 66 -5.81 8.20 -7.87
N LYS A 67 -4.48 8.08 -7.88
CA LYS A 67 -3.55 9.18 -7.59
C LYS A 67 -2.81 9.65 -8.87
N PRO A 68 -2.27 10.88 -8.88
CA PRO A 68 -1.55 11.39 -10.04
C PRO A 68 -0.32 10.56 -10.39
N ASP A 69 -0.10 10.29 -11.69
CA ASP A 69 0.99 9.42 -12.17
C ASP A 69 2.39 10.02 -11.95
N ASN A 70 2.47 11.35 -11.86
CA ASN A 70 3.72 12.06 -11.57
C ASN A 70 4.10 12.04 -10.07
N LYS A 71 3.29 11.42 -9.22
CA LYS A 71 3.53 11.31 -7.78
C LYS A 71 3.85 9.90 -7.35
N HIS A 72 4.73 9.82 -6.36
CA HIS A 72 5.13 8.61 -5.68
C HIS A 72 5.32 8.91 -4.20
N TRP A 73 5.12 7.92 -3.35
CA TRP A 73 5.24 8.06 -1.90
C TRP A 73 6.19 7.01 -1.34
N ILE A 74 6.89 7.35 -0.27
CA ILE A 74 7.85 6.46 0.37
C ILE A 74 7.14 5.25 0.97
N ALA A 75 7.60 4.05 0.63
CA ALA A 75 6.97 2.79 1.03
C ALA A 75 6.93 2.59 2.56
N ALA A 76 7.86 3.20 3.30
CA ALA A 76 7.93 3.13 4.76
C ALA A 76 6.68 3.71 5.46
N ASN A 77 5.92 4.57 4.77
CA ASN A 77 4.69 5.15 5.29
C ASN A 77 3.46 4.27 5.07
N PHE A 78 3.66 3.07 4.53
CA PHE A 78 2.58 2.17 4.20
C PHE A 78 2.82 0.80 4.82
N ARG A 79 1.73 0.20 5.27
CA ARG A 79 1.69 -1.19 5.72
C ARG A 79 0.96 -2.01 4.68
N LYS A 80 1.55 -3.13 4.23
CA LYS A 80 0.89 -4.03 3.28
C LYS A 80 -0.25 -4.75 3.99
N VAL A 81 -1.41 -4.76 3.38
CA VAL A 81 -2.54 -5.56 3.84
C VAL A 81 -2.33 -6.98 3.33
N LYS A 82 -2.12 -7.91 4.25
CA LYS A 82 -2.11 -9.34 3.93
C LYS A 82 -3.54 -9.83 4.02
N PRO A 83 -4.10 -10.42 2.95
CA PRO A 83 -5.44 -11.00 3.03
C PRO A 83 -5.43 -12.07 4.12
N ASP A 84 -6.40 -12.01 5.01
CA ASP A 84 -6.63 -13.07 5.98
C ASP A 84 -6.92 -14.35 5.18
N ARG A 85 -6.00 -15.31 5.25
CA ARG A 85 -6.16 -16.61 4.59
C ARG A 85 -6.95 -17.57 5.45
N GLU A 86 -7.28 -17.18 6.68
CA GLU A 86 -8.14 -17.97 7.55
C GLU A 86 -9.60 -17.71 7.16
N PRO A 87 -10.38 -18.77 6.85
CA PRO A 87 -11.81 -18.61 6.69
C PRO A 87 -12.38 -18.10 8.01
N ALA A 88 -13.29 -17.12 7.95
CA ALA A 88 -14.02 -16.66 9.12
C ALA A 88 -14.65 -17.88 9.82
N ALA A 89 -14.16 -18.21 11.02
CA ALA A 89 -14.55 -19.38 11.78
C ALA A 89 -15.91 -19.23 12.48
N ASP A 90 -16.75 -18.28 12.06
CA ASP A 90 -18.09 -18.09 12.60
C ASP A 90 -19.09 -18.88 11.76
N GLU A 91 -19.22 -20.17 12.08
CA GLU A 91 -20.28 -21.06 11.55
C GLU A 91 -21.68 -20.42 11.72
N GLU A 92 -21.87 -19.63 12.78
CA GLU A 92 -23.11 -18.92 13.07
C GLU A 92 -23.45 -17.83 12.02
N TRP A 93 -22.44 -17.13 11.50
CA TRP A 93 -22.62 -16.10 10.46
C TRP A 93 -22.99 -16.73 9.11
N VAL A 94 -22.37 -17.86 8.77
CA VAL A 94 -22.66 -18.61 7.55
C VAL A 94 -24.10 -19.14 7.58
N GLU A 95 -24.55 -19.64 8.73
CA GLU A 95 -25.95 -20.05 8.91
C GLU A 95 -26.94 -18.90 8.75
N GLN A 96 -26.65 -17.71 9.29
CA GLN A 96 -27.51 -16.54 9.15
C GLN A 96 -27.66 -16.12 7.68
N LEU A 97 -26.56 -16.05 6.92
CA LEU A 97 -26.60 -15.72 5.49
C LEU A 97 -27.41 -16.74 4.68
N GLN A 98 -27.27 -18.03 4.98
CA GLN A 98 -28.04 -19.09 4.32
C GLN A 98 -29.55 -18.99 4.64
N ARG A 99 -29.92 -18.59 5.86
CA ARG A 99 -31.32 -18.35 6.23
C ARG A 99 -31.92 -17.14 5.50
N PHE A 100 -31.16 -16.06 5.33
CA PHE A 100 -31.62 -14.90 4.56
C PHE A 100 -31.86 -15.24 3.08
N ARG A 101 -30.91 -15.93 2.42
CA ARG A 101 -31.05 -16.34 1.01
C ARG A 101 -32.26 -17.25 0.77
N ARG A 102 -32.60 -18.12 1.73
CA ARG A 102 -33.80 -18.98 1.62
C ARG A 102 -35.11 -18.23 1.80
N LYS A 103 -35.11 -17.07 2.47
CA LYS A 103 -36.31 -16.25 2.69
C LYS A 103 -36.61 -15.30 1.53
N GLU A 104 -35.63 -14.94 0.70
CA GLU A 104 -35.86 -14.12 -0.50
C GLU A 104 -36.46 -14.90 -1.68
N VAL A 105 -36.49 -16.24 -1.61
CA VAL A 105 -37.02 -17.13 -2.66
C VAL A 105 -38.45 -17.62 -2.35
N ALA A 106 -39.11 -17.06 -1.34
CA ALA A 106 -40.49 -17.38 -0.96
C ALA A 106 -41.49 -16.30 -1.40
#